data_AF-A0A939LRP7-F1
#
_entry.id   AF-A0A939LRP7-F1
#
_cell.length_a   1.000
_cell.length_b   1.000
_cell.length_c   1.000
_cell.angle_alpha   90.00
_cell.angle_beta   90.00
_cell.angle_gamma   90.00
#
_symmetry.space_group_name_H-M   'P 1'
#
loop_
_entity.id
_entity.type
_entity.pdbx_description
1 polymer ?
#
loop_
_entity_poly.entity_id
_entity_poly.type
_entity_poly.pdbx_seq_one_letter_code
_entity_poly.pdbx_strand_id
1 'polypeptide(L)'
;HAHWFHPDPRALASVAEDRTRVWERDLEHEQYLTVRAGRADQPLCVELEPAETPPLAQLDPGAAPAAHRFLVSHSTQRDLPLTLDRRSAARVAVAGDEDGARGITRALLAQLATFHSADDVKIAVLAAPTA
;
A
#
# COMPACT_ATOMS: atom_id res chain seq x y z
N HIS A 1 -7.19 5.72 -5.13
CA HIS A 1 -6.69 6.38 -3.90
C HIS A 1 -5.39 5.77 -3.37
N ALA A 2 -5.27 4.45 -3.19
CA ALA A 2 -4.07 3.84 -2.62
C ALA A 2 -2.74 4.23 -3.32
N HIS A 3 -2.66 4.22 -4.66
CA HIS A 3 -1.45 4.63 -5.39
C HIS A 3 -1.13 6.13 -5.33
N TRP A 4 -2.12 6.98 -5.03
CA TRP A 4 -1.89 8.41 -4.84
C TRP A 4 -1.13 8.63 -3.53
N PHE A 5 -1.58 8.01 -2.44
CA PHE A 5 -0.90 8.07 -1.15
C PHE A 5 0.37 7.21 -1.13
N HIS A 6 0.40 6.07 -1.82
CA HIS A 6 1.52 5.15 -1.79
C HIS A 6 2.03 4.88 -3.20
N PRO A 7 2.65 5.88 -3.86
CA PRO A 7 3.14 5.76 -5.22
C PRO A 7 4.26 4.72 -5.32
N ASP A 8 4.64 4.38 -6.56
CA ASP A 8 5.83 3.59 -6.77
C ASP A 8 7.08 4.32 -6.26
N PRO A 9 8.01 3.66 -5.55
CA PRO A 9 9.22 4.31 -5.07
C PRO A 9 10.02 5.01 -6.17
N ARG A 10 9.94 4.51 -7.42
CA ARG A 10 10.57 5.14 -8.59
C ARG A 10 10.00 6.51 -8.93
N ALA A 11 8.77 6.80 -8.53
CA ALA A 11 8.12 8.10 -8.78
C ALA A 11 8.40 9.13 -7.68
N LEU A 12 8.99 8.75 -6.54
CA LEU A 12 9.23 9.67 -5.42
C LEU A 12 10.17 10.82 -5.78
N ALA A 13 11.14 10.58 -6.67
CA ALA A 13 12.03 11.63 -7.16
C ALA A 13 11.25 12.73 -7.89
N SER A 14 10.33 12.36 -8.79
CA SER A 14 9.45 13.30 -9.50
C SER A 14 8.51 14.03 -8.53
N VAL A 15 7.93 13.33 -7.56
CA VAL A 15 7.09 13.98 -6.51
C VAL A 15 7.89 15.03 -5.74
N ALA A 16 9.14 14.73 -5.40
CA ALA A 16 10.02 15.66 -4.71
C ALA A 16 10.40 16.87 -5.59
N GLU A 17 10.65 16.64 -6.88
CA GLU A 17 10.96 17.69 -7.87
C GLU A 17 9.76 18.61 -8.15
N ASP A 18 8.56 18.05 -8.26
CA ASP A 18 7.32 18.78 -8.52
C ASP A 18 6.89 19.65 -7.33
N ARG A 19 7.32 19.30 -6.10
CA ARG A 19 7.09 20.03 -4.83
C ARG A 19 5.64 20.24 -4.41
N THR A 20 4.66 19.79 -5.19
CA THR A 20 3.23 19.98 -4.91
C THR A 20 2.72 19.13 -3.74
N ARG A 21 3.43 18.05 -3.41
CA ARG A 21 3.02 17.04 -2.43
C ARG A 21 4.11 16.70 -1.41
N VAL A 22 5.19 17.47 -1.42
CA VAL A 22 6.27 17.31 -0.45
C VAL A 22 5.76 17.74 0.91
N TRP A 23 6.00 16.90 1.92
CA TRP A 23 5.63 17.16 3.32
C TRP A 23 4.12 17.39 3.54
N GLU A 24 3.27 16.80 2.70
CA GLU A 24 1.81 16.90 2.83
C GLU A 24 1.25 16.17 4.07
N ARG A 25 2.07 15.40 4.80
CA ARG A 25 1.63 14.58 5.94
C ARG A 25 2.15 15.11 7.26
N ASP A 26 1.28 15.86 7.93
CA ASP A 26 1.42 16.20 9.34
C ASP A 26 0.85 15.11 10.25
N LEU A 27 0.91 15.35 11.56
CA LEU A 27 0.45 14.40 12.60
C LEU A 27 -1.03 13.99 12.46
N GLU A 28 -1.88 14.84 11.89
CA GLU A 28 -3.32 14.63 11.74
C GLU A 28 -3.67 13.91 10.44
N HIS A 29 -2.75 13.91 9.46
CA HIS A 29 -2.95 13.23 8.19
C HIS A 29 -3.17 11.71 8.38
N GLU A 30 -4.19 11.16 7.72
CA GLU A 30 -4.60 9.74 7.84
C GLU A 30 -3.47 8.74 7.51
N GLN A 31 -2.55 9.16 6.64
CA GLN A 31 -1.39 8.36 6.20
C GLN A 31 -0.06 8.73 6.90
N TYR A 32 -0.12 9.47 8.01
CA TYR A 32 1.07 9.86 8.77
C TYR A 32 1.84 8.63 9.24
N LEU A 33 3.16 8.61 8.95
CA LEU A 33 4.07 7.48 9.22
C LEU A 33 3.72 6.15 8.55
N THR A 34 2.77 6.13 7.61
CA THR A 34 2.43 4.95 6.81
C THR A 34 3.25 4.92 5.51
N VAL A 35 3.96 3.83 5.27
CA VAL A 35 4.89 3.67 4.13
C VAL A 35 4.61 2.42 3.31
N ARG A 36 4.92 2.44 2.01
CA ARG A 36 4.75 1.29 1.13
C ARG A 36 5.94 0.34 1.25
N ALA A 37 5.67 -0.92 1.60
CA ALA A 37 6.68 -1.98 1.64
C ALA A 37 6.68 -2.88 0.40
N GLY A 38 5.61 -2.87 -0.38
CA GLY A 38 5.51 -3.72 -1.56
C GLY A 38 4.18 -3.55 -2.27
N ARG A 39 3.74 -4.63 -2.90
CA ARG A 39 2.40 -4.77 -3.46
C ARG A 39 1.82 -6.12 -3.05
N ALA A 40 0.50 -6.16 -2.88
CA ALA A 40 -0.22 -7.37 -2.51
C ALA A 40 -1.64 -7.30 -3.05
N ASP A 41 -2.23 -8.47 -3.28
CA ASP A 41 -3.65 -8.60 -3.52
C ASP A 41 -4.39 -8.33 -2.21
N GLN A 42 -5.45 -7.51 -2.28
CA GLN A 42 -6.22 -7.05 -1.12
C GLN A 42 -7.72 -7.21 -1.40
N PRO A 43 -8.56 -7.39 -0.37
CA PRO A 43 -10.00 -7.39 -0.55
C PRO A 43 -10.48 -6.11 -1.25
N LEU A 44 -11.54 -6.23 -2.04
CA LEU A 44 -12.20 -5.08 -2.64
C LEU A 44 -12.69 -4.12 -1.55
N CYS A 45 -12.53 -2.81 -1.79
CA CYS A 45 -12.97 -1.78 -0.83
C CYS A 45 -14.50 -1.67 -0.66
N VAL A 46 -15.26 -2.46 -1.42
CA VAL A 46 -16.70 -2.62 -1.30
C VAL A 46 -17.02 -4.11 -1.27
N GLU A 47 -18.09 -4.46 -0.58
CA GLU A 47 -18.58 -5.84 -0.55
C GLU A 47 -19.44 -6.10 -1.79
N LEU A 48 -19.19 -7.21 -2.47
CA LEU A 48 -20.03 -7.68 -3.57
C LEU A 48 -21.07 -8.65 -3.02
N GLU A 49 -22.29 -8.16 -2.85
CA GLU A 49 -23.39 -8.98 -2.35
C GLU A 49 -24.09 -9.74 -3.47
N PRO A 50 -24.36 -11.05 -3.30
CA PRO A 50 -25.20 -11.78 -4.23
C PRO A 50 -26.64 -11.26 -4.18
N ALA A 51 -27.30 -11.22 -5.34
CA ALA A 51 -28.72 -10.88 -5.40
C ALA A 51 -29.56 -11.91 -4.63
N GLU A 52 -30.53 -11.42 -3.86
CA GLU A 52 -31.47 -12.29 -3.15
C GLU A 52 -32.22 -13.19 -4.13
N THR A 53 -32.22 -14.49 -3.85
CA THR A 53 -32.90 -15.49 -4.68
C THR A 53 -34.06 -16.08 -3.87
N PRO A 54 -35.31 -15.99 -4.38
CA PRO A 54 -36.45 -16.62 -3.72
C PRO A 54 -36.25 -18.14 -3.57
N PRO A 55 -36.75 -18.77 -2.49
CA PRO A 55 -36.50 -20.20 -2.23
C PRO A 55 -36.96 -21.18 -3.33
N LEU A 56 -37.95 -20.77 -4.13
CA LEU A 56 -38.51 -21.56 -5.23
C LEU A 56 -38.08 -21.06 -6.62
N ALA A 57 -37.13 -20.12 -6.68
CA ALA A 57 -36.70 -19.57 -7.95
C ALA A 57 -35.90 -20.60 -8.75
N GLN A 58 -36.31 -20.82 -10.00
CA GLN A 58 -35.54 -21.58 -10.95
C GLN A 58 -34.48 -20.67 -11.56
N LEU A 59 -33.24 -20.85 -11.14
CA LEU A 59 -32.11 -20.07 -11.64
C LEU A 59 -31.79 -20.44 -13.08
N ASP A 60 -31.46 -19.43 -13.88
CA ASP A 60 -30.97 -19.64 -15.24
C ASP A 60 -29.60 -20.36 -15.21
N PRO A 61 -29.45 -21.46 -15.96
CA PRO A 61 -28.24 -22.29 -15.90
C PRO A 61 -26.99 -21.62 -16.47
N GLY A 62 -27.13 -20.54 -17.25
CA GLY A 62 -26.00 -19.74 -17.75
C GLY A 62 -25.67 -18.57 -16.83
N ALA A 63 -26.69 -17.83 -16.40
CA ALA A 63 -26.54 -16.60 -15.64
C ALA A 63 -26.10 -16.86 -14.20
N ALA A 64 -26.63 -17.90 -13.54
CA ALA A 64 -26.27 -18.16 -12.14
C ALA A 64 -24.78 -18.51 -11.95
N PRO A 65 -24.18 -19.42 -12.74
CA PRO A 65 -22.73 -19.64 -12.68
C PRO A 65 -21.91 -18.41 -13.10
N ALA A 66 -22.41 -17.60 -14.03
CA ALA A 66 -21.73 -16.37 -14.44
C ALA A 66 -21.71 -15.33 -13.31
N ALA A 67 -22.83 -15.12 -12.61
CA ALA A 67 -22.93 -14.24 -11.45
C ALA A 67 -22.02 -14.70 -10.32
N HIS A 68 -22.01 -16.01 -10.03
CA HIS A 68 -21.11 -16.57 -9.02
C HIS A 68 -19.64 -16.34 -9.38
N ARG A 69 -19.23 -16.62 -10.63
CA ARG A 69 -17.86 -16.35 -11.09
C ARG A 69 -17.51 -14.87 -11.01
N PHE A 70 -18.45 -13.97 -11.29
CA PHE A 70 -18.25 -12.54 -11.16
C PHE A 70 -17.88 -12.16 -9.72
N LEU A 71 -18.68 -12.58 -8.74
CA LEU A 71 -18.43 -12.31 -7.32
C LEU A 71 -17.06 -12.84 -6.87
N VAL A 72 -16.74 -14.09 -7.19
CA VAL A 72 -15.47 -14.72 -6.77
C VAL A 72 -14.26 -14.06 -7.46
N SER A 73 -14.37 -13.68 -8.72
CA SER A 73 -13.22 -13.16 -9.49
C SER A 73 -12.93 -11.70 -9.23
N HIS A 74 -13.92 -10.92 -8.78
CA HIS A 74 -13.83 -9.46 -8.62
C HIS A 74 -13.87 -9.01 -7.15
N SER A 75 -13.91 -9.93 -6.18
CA SER A 75 -13.86 -9.61 -4.76
C SER A 75 -12.47 -9.19 -4.26
N THR A 76 -11.44 -9.30 -5.11
CA THR A 76 -10.04 -9.00 -4.77
C THR A 76 -9.45 -7.99 -5.74
N GLN A 77 -8.86 -6.92 -5.21
CA GLN A 77 -8.07 -5.97 -5.96
C GLN A 77 -6.61 -6.43 -5.99
N ARG A 78 -6.07 -6.54 -7.20
CA ARG A 78 -4.71 -7.06 -7.41
C ARG A 78 -3.65 -5.97 -7.38
N ASP A 79 -2.44 -6.35 -6.98
CA ASP A 79 -1.23 -5.53 -7.06
C ASP A 79 -1.34 -4.14 -6.38
N LEU A 80 -2.12 -4.03 -5.30
CA LEU A 80 -2.28 -2.80 -4.56
C LEU A 80 -1.07 -2.54 -3.64
N PRO A 81 -0.71 -1.27 -3.36
CA PRO A 81 0.35 -0.94 -2.43
C PRO A 81 0.13 -1.62 -1.07
N LEU A 82 1.08 -2.46 -0.67
CA LEU A 82 1.12 -3.01 0.68
C LEU A 82 1.82 -2.01 1.58
N THR A 83 1.16 -1.61 2.66
CA THR A 83 1.67 -0.57 3.56
C THR A 83 2.03 -1.13 4.93
N LEU A 84 2.95 -0.43 5.59
CA LEU A 84 3.31 -0.64 6.98
C LEU A 84 2.99 0.65 7.73
N ASP A 85 2.18 0.53 8.78
CA ASP A 85 1.98 1.61 9.74
C ASP A 85 3.07 1.52 10.82
N ARG A 86 3.96 2.51 10.87
CA ARG A 86 5.00 2.59 11.90
C ARG A 86 4.44 2.83 13.31
N ARG A 87 3.27 3.45 13.47
CA ARG A 87 2.64 3.62 14.80
C ARG A 87 2.30 2.26 15.41
N SER A 88 1.92 1.30 14.58
CA SER A 88 1.62 -0.08 14.99
C SER A 88 2.85 -0.93 15.34
N ALA A 89 4.06 -0.52 14.93
CA ALA A 89 5.28 -1.31 15.09
C ALA A 89 6.47 -0.45 15.53
N ALA A 90 6.95 -0.67 16.76
CA ALA A 90 8.14 0.03 17.28
C ALA A 90 9.44 -0.38 16.56
N ARG A 91 9.53 -1.62 16.04
CA ARG A 91 10.69 -2.12 15.30
C ARG A 91 10.23 -2.85 14.03
N VAL A 92 10.95 -2.63 12.94
CA VAL A 92 10.78 -3.34 11.66
C VAL A 92 12.14 -3.93 11.32
N ALA A 93 12.17 -5.24 11.10
CA ALA A 93 13.35 -5.96 10.65
C ALA A 93 13.13 -6.39 9.20
N VAL A 94 14.06 -6.04 8.32
CA VAL A 94 14.03 -6.46 6.91
C VAL A 94 15.02 -7.61 6.76
N ALA A 95 14.52 -8.77 6.36
CA ALA A 95 15.31 -9.97 6.13
C ALA A 95 15.31 -10.31 4.63
N GLY A 96 16.38 -10.95 4.17
CA GLY A 96 16.57 -11.30 2.77
C GLY A 96 18.03 -11.17 2.35
N ASP A 97 18.27 -11.23 1.05
CA ASP A 97 19.57 -10.85 0.48
C ASP A 97 19.87 -9.38 0.76
N GLU A 98 21.16 -9.04 0.80
CA GLU A 98 21.62 -7.71 1.21
C GLU A 98 21.08 -6.61 0.29
N ASP A 99 21.12 -6.81 -1.03
CA ASP A 99 20.69 -5.81 -2.01
C ASP A 99 19.18 -5.56 -1.94
N GLY A 100 18.39 -6.63 -1.84
CA GLY A 100 16.94 -6.57 -1.67
C GLY A 100 16.54 -5.89 -0.37
N ALA A 101 17.15 -6.28 0.75
CA ALA A 101 16.86 -5.69 2.06
C ALA A 101 17.22 -4.19 2.12
N ARG A 102 18.39 -3.81 1.59
CA ARG A 102 18.79 -2.40 1.46
C ARG A 102 17.89 -1.64 0.50
N GLY A 103 17.47 -2.27 -0.60
CA GLY A 103 16.55 -1.69 -1.59
C GLY A 103 15.20 -1.33 -0.98
N ILE A 104 14.58 -2.26 -0.26
CA ILE A 104 13.31 -2.02 0.46
C ILE A 104 13.51 -0.94 1.52
N THR A 105 14.58 -1.02 2.32
CA THR A 105 14.87 -0.03 3.36
C THR A 105 15.01 1.37 2.77
N ARG A 106 15.74 1.55 1.67
CA ARG A 106 15.85 2.84 0.97
C ARG A 106 14.50 3.32 0.45
N ALA A 107 13.67 2.45 -0.10
CA ALA A 107 12.34 2.83 -0.59
C ALA A 107 11.43 3.35 0.55
N LEU A 108 11.44 2.65 1.70
CA LEU A 108 10.70 3.07 2.90
C LEU A 108 11.17 4.45 3.39
N LEU A 109 12.49 4.62 3.54
CA LEU A 109 13.09 5.87 4.01
C LEU A 109 12.88 7.03 3.05
N ALA A 110 13.03 6.80 1.74
CA ALA A 110 12.76 7.79 0.72
C ALA A 110 11.31 8.27 0.79
N GLN A 111 10.35 7.34 0.92
CA GLN A 111 8.95 7.70 1.04
C GLN A 111 8.65 8.54 2.30
N LEU A 112 9.26 8.20 3.45
CA LEU A 112 9.16 9.02 4.66
C LEU A 112 9.67 10.43 4.42
N ALA A 113 10.87 10.56 3.86
CA ALA A 113 11.53 11.85 3.63
C ALA A 113 10.79 12.72 2.61
N THR A 114 10.14 12.12 1.60
CA THR A 114 9.32 12.86 0.62
C THR A 114 8.06 13.43 1.26
N PHE A 115 7.37 12.67 2.12
CA PHE A 115 6.03 13.03 2.59
C PHE A 115 5.98 13.65 3.99
N HIS A 116 7.07 13.67 4.76
CA HIS A 116 7.11 14.27 6.09
C HIS A 116 8.23 15.30 6.19
N SER A 117 7.96 16.38 6.92
CA SER A 117 8.96 17.39 7.19
C SER A 117 10.09 16.82 8.07
N ALA A 118 11.26 17.46 8.01
CA ALA A 118 12.35 17.10 8.90
C ALA A 118 12.00 17.36 10.37
N ASP A 119 11.05 18.24 10.69
CA ASP A 119 10.66 18.52 12.08
C ASP A 119 9.79 17.41 12.67
N ASP A 120 9.03 16.71 11.82
CA ASP A 120 8.18 15.59 12.22
C ASP A 120 8.94 14.26 12.26
N VAL A 121 9.85 14.03 11.30
CA VAL A 121 10.56 12.76 11.15
C VAL A 121 12.06 12.99 10.98
N LYS A 122 12.86 12.40 11.88
CA LYS A 122 14.32 12.35 11.77
C LYS A 122 14.75 10.96 11.29
N ILE A 123 15.61 10.92 10.28
CA ILE A 123 16.21 9.68 9.76
C ILE A 123 17.68 9.65 10.17
N ALA A 124 18.06 8.61 10.90
CA ALA A 124 19.45 8.34 11.27
C ALA A 124 19.86 6.96 10.74
N VAL A 125 21.05 6.87 10.14
CA VAL A 125 21.59 5.63 9.58
C VAL A 125 22.88 5.30 10.30
N LEU A 126 22.94 4.11 10.90
CA LEU A 126 24.15 3.54 11.46
C LEU A 126 24.57 2.39 10.55
N ALA A 127 25.72 2.55 9.89
CA ALA A 127 26.20 1.60 8.90
C ALA A 127 27.71 1.36 9.07
N ALA A 128 28.17 0.17 8.70
CA ALA A 128 29.60 -0.11 8.63
C ALA A 128 30.24 0.75 7.51
N PRO A 129 31.54 1.08 7.57
CA PRO A 129 32.21 1.95 6.59
C PRO A 129 32.16 1.46 5.14
N THR A 130 31.90 0.16 4.94
CA THR A 130 31.88 -0.51 3.63
C THR A 130 30.46 -0.80 3.13
N ALA A 131 29.43 -0.25 3.79
CA ALA A 131 28.02 -0.53 3.58
C ALA A 131 27.35 0.40 2.54
#